data_AF-A0A7W5K9K7-F1
#
_entry.id   AF-A0A7W5K9K7-F1
#
_cell.length_a   1.000
_cell.length_b   1.000
_cell.length_c   1.000
_cell.angle_alpha   90.00
_cell.angle_beta   90.00
_cell.angle_gamma   90.00
#
_symmetry.space_group_name_H-M   'P 1'
#
loop_
_entity.id
_entity.type
_entity.pdbx_description
1 polymer ?
#
loop_
_entity_poly.entity_id
_entity_poly.type
_entity_poly.pdbx_seq_one_letter_code
_entity_poly.pdbx_strand_id
1 'polypeptide(L)' 'MASIPSGIESQSVADGRYAQTLACPQKKSTPLHIVRSGSYDASGLAGQAIVTGTTPKGALRITLDQRASRIGA' A
#
# COMPACT_ATOMS: atom_id res chain seq x y z
N MET A 1 5.17 -10.62 11.88
CA MET A 1 4.22 -11.14 10.88
C MET A 1 3.96 -10.02 9.88
N ALA A 2 4.58 -10.07 8.71
CA ALA A 2 4.20 -9.19 7.61
C ALA A 2 3.07 -9.91 6.85
N SER A 3 1.85 -9.38 6.91
CA SER A 3 0.72 -9.92 6.14
C SER A 3 0.88 -9.50 4.68
N ILE A 4 0.95 -10.47 3.77
CA ILE A 4 0.87 -10.24 2.32
C ILE A 4 -0.57 -9.81 1.99
N PRO A 5 -0.80 -8.74 1.21
CA PRO A 5 -2.15 -8.33 0.82
C PRO A 5 -2.86 -9.47 0.10
N SER A 6 -4.08 -9.83 0.54
CA SER A 6 -4.83 -10.95 -0.05
C SER A 6 -5.81 -10.51 -1.14
N GLY A 7 -5.91 -9.21 -1.41
CA GLY A 7 -6.77 -8.67 -2.46
C GLY A 7 -6.51 -7.20 -2.74
N ILE A 8 -6.55 -6.84 -4.02
CA ILE A 8 -6.66 -5.46 -4.48
C ILE A 8 -8.17 -5.13 -4.48
N GLU A 9 -8.59 -4.20 -3.64
CA GLU A 9 -9.99 -3.73 -3.59
C GLU A 9 -10.27 -2.76 -4.73
N SER A 10 -9.30 -1.90 -5.05
CA SER A 10 -9.35 -1.03 -6.22
C SER A 10 -7.95 -0.69 -6.71
N GLN A 11 -7.84 -0.43 -8.01
CA GLN A 11 -6.60 0.00 -8.64
C GLN A 11 -6.91 0.94 -9.81
N SER A 12 -6.13 2.01 -9.89
CA SER A 12 -6.03 2.89 -11.05
C SER A 12 -4.56 3.12 -11.37
N VAL A 13 -4.19 2.97 -12.64
CA VAL A 13 -2.84 3.21 -13.16
C VAL A 13 -2.99 3.88 -14.51
N ALA A 14 -2.73 5.18 -14.57
CA ALA A 14 -2.87 6.00 -15.76
C ALA A 14 -1.98 7.25 -15.65
N ASP A 15 -1.50 7.75 -16.78
CA ASP A 15 -0.84 9.06 -16.88
C ASP A 15 0.33 9.28 -15.89
N GLY A 16 1.14 8.23 -15.68
CA GLY A 16 2.26 8.28 -14.75
C GLY A 16 1.84 8.37 -13.28
N ARG A 17 0.59 8.03 -12.95
CA ARG A 17 0.04 7.99 -11.60
C ARG A 17 -0.55 6.63 -11.27
N TYR A 18 -0.39 6.22 -10.02
CA TYR A 18 -1.05 5.03 -9.50
C TYR A 18 -1.82 5.37 -8.23
N ALA A 19 -2.94 4.67 -8.05
CA ALA A 19 -3.70 4.61 -6.81
C ALA A 19 -4.16 3.17 -6.60
N GLN A 20 -4.01 2.64 -5.39
CA GLN A 20 -4.43 1.30 -5.02
C GLN A 20 -4.99 1.29 -3.61
N THR A 21 -6.07 0.53 -3.42
CA THR A 21 -6.56 0.16 -2.09
C THR A 21 -6.45 -1.35 -1.95
N LEU A 22 -5.87 -1.83 -0.86
CA LEU A 22 -5.72 -3.24 -0.56
C LEU A 22 -6.20 -3.57 0.83
N ALA A 23 -6.73 -4.78 0.98
CA ALA A 23 -7.02 -5.37 2.27
C ALA A 23 -6.01 -6.47 2.58
N CYS A 24 -5.45 -6.43 3.79
CA CYS A 24 -4.63 -7.50 4.35
C CYS A 24 -5.39 -8.17 5.49
N PRO A 25 -5.86 -9.42 5.34
CA PRO A 25 -6.52 -10.13 6.41
C PRO A 25 -5.55 -10.31 7.58
N GLN A 26 -6.07 -10.12 8.78
CA GLN A 26 -5.35 -10.39 10.02
C GLN A 26 -5.94 -11.60 10.71
N LYS A 27 -5.08 -12.52 11.17
CA LYS A 27 -5.48 -13.82 11.75
C LYS A 27 -6.43 -13.71 12.95
N LYS A 28 -6.42 -12.57 13.68
CA LYS A 28 -7.17 -12.39 14.94
C LYS A 28 -7.72 -10.97 15.13
N SER A 29 -7.88 -10.20 14.05
CA SER A 29 -8.32 -8.81 14.13
C SER A 29 -8.95 -8.36 12.81
N THR A 30 -9.55 -7.17 12.81
CA THR A 30 -10.04 -6.53 11.59
C THR A 30 -8.93 -6.45 10.54
N PRO A 31 -9.23 -6.64 9.24
CA PRO A 31 -8.25 -6.46 8.19
C PRO A 31 -7.52 -5.11 8.30
N LEU A 32 -6.24 -5.09 7.92
CA LEU A 32 -5.56 -3.83 7.64
C LEU A 32 -6.01 -3.34 6.28
N HIS A 33 -6.25 -2.04 6.18
CA HIS A 33 -6.45 -1.36 4.90
C HIS A 33 -5.18 -0.62 4.54
N ILE A 34 -4.77 -0.75 3.28
CA ILE A 34 -3.60 -0.09 2.73
C ILE A 34 -4.06 0.76 1.55
N VAL A 35 -3.92 2.07 1.65
CA VAL A 35 -4.10 2.99 0.53
C VAL A 35 -2.72 3.41 0.05
N ARG A 36 -2.44 3.21 -1.23
CA ARG A 36 -1.20 3.62 -1.87
C ARG A 36 -1.51 4.57 -3.01
N SER A 37 -0.74 5.65 -3.12
CA SER A 37 -0.80 6.50 -4.30
C SER A 37 0.53 7.16 -4.56
N GLY A 38 0.79 7.48 -5.83
CA GLY A 38 2.06 8.07 -6.23
C GLY A 38 2.16 8.27 -7.72
N SER A 39 3.38 8.55 -8.15
CA SER A 39 3.78 8.65 -9.55
C SER A 39 4.72 7.53 -9.94
N TYR A 40 4.72 7.21 -11.22
CA TYR A 40 5.67 6.29 -11.83
C TYR A 40 6.10 6.80 -13.20
N ASP A 41 7.32 6.46 -13.58
CA ASP A 41 7.88 6.71 -14.90
C ASP A 41 8.86 5.59 -15.27
N ALA A 42 9.66 5.80 -16.33
CA ALA A 42 10.65 4.82 -16.77
C ALA A 42 11.77 4.55 -15.73
N SER A 43 12.02 5.49 -14.81
CA SER A 43 13.05 5.38 -13.76
C SER A 43 12.56 4.61 -12.53
N GLY A 44 11.24 4.52 -12.31
CA GLY A 44 10.66 3.81 -11.17
C GLY A 44 9.38 4.44 -10.65
N LEU A 45 9.16 4.38 -9.34
CA LEU A 45 7.99 4.92 -8.66
C LEU A 45 8.37 5.72 -7.41
N ALA A 46 7.54 6.71 -7.10
CA ALA A 46 7.59 7.47 -5.86
C ALA A 46 6.16 7.74 -5.37
N GLY A 47 5.91 7.55 -4.08
CA GLY A 47 4.56 7.75 -3.53
C GLY A 47 4.50 7.51 -2.04
N GLN A 48 3.28 7.34 -1.53
CA GLN A 48 3.02 7.07 -0.13
C GLN A 48 2.07 5.87 0.02
N ALA A 49 2.29 5.09 1.07
CA ALA A 49 1.34 4.10 1.56
C ALA A 49 0.87 4.48 2.97
N ILE A 50 -0.44 4.49 3.17
CA ILE A 50 -1.06 4.65 4.48
C ILE A 50 -1.70 3.32 4.86
N VAL A 51 -1.27 2.76 6.00
CA VAL A 51 -1.84 1.55 6.57
C VAL A 51 -2.69 1.93 7.76
N THR A 52 -3.95 1.52 7.75
CA THR A 52 -4.89 1.73 8.86
C THR A 52 -5.46 0.41 9.34
N GLY A 53 -5.72 0.31 10.64
CA GLY A 53 -6.41 -0.82 11.23
C GLY A 53 -6.49 -0.72 12.74
N THR A 54 -6.70 -1.85 13.40
CA THR A 54 -6.74 -1.93 14.86
C THR A 54 -5.80 -3.03 15.36
N THR A 55 -5.27 -2.83 16.57
CA THR A 55 -4.44 -3.80 17.29
C THR A 55 -4.99 -3.96 18.70
N PRO A 56 -4.55 -4.97 19.48
CA PRO A 56 -4.91 -5.06 20.90
C PRO A 56 -4.51 -3.83 21.73
N LYS A 57 -3.60 -2.98 21.22
CA LYS A 57 -3.16 -1.73 21.85
C LYS A 57 -3.94 -0.49 21.38
N GLY A 58 -4.96 -0.66 20.52
CA GLY A 58 -5.76 0.42 19.97
C GLY A 58 -5.57 0.63 18.46
N ALA A 59 -6.03 1.78 17.97
CA ALA A 59 -5.99 2.14 16.56
C ALA A 59 -4.54 2.22 16.03
N LEU A 60 -4.33 1.73 14.81
CA LEU A 60 -3.05 1.75 14.12
C LEU A 60 -3.15 2.64 12.88
N ARG A 61 -2.18 3.54 12.73
CA ARG A 61 -1.92 4.28 11.49
C ARG A 61 -0.42 4.29 11.22
N ILE A 62 -0.02 3.80 10.06
CA ILE A 62 1.38 3.84 9.59
C ILE A 62 1.41 4.62 8.29
N THR A 63 2.35 5.55 8.18
CA THR A 63 2.61 6.28 6.93
C THR A 63 3.99 5.88 6.45
N LEU A 64 4.10 5.42 5.20
CA LEU A 64 5.34 4.98 4.58
C LEU A 64 5.55 5.78 3.30
N ASP A 65 6.64 6.53 3.22
CA ASP A 65 7.08 7.09 1.95
C ASP A 65 7.81 6.00 1.16
N GLN A 66 7.40 5.82 -0.09
CA GLN A 66 7.85 4.75 -0.96
C GLN A 66 8.62 5.32 -2.13
N ARG A 67 9.81 4.77 -2.37
CA ARG A 67 10.55 4.93 -3.62
C ARG A 67 11.05 3.57 -4.07
N ALA A 68 10.89 3.27 -5.35
CA ALA A 68 11.55 2.12 -5.96
C ALA A 68 12.10 2.54 -7.32
N SER A 69 13.29 2.08 -7.64
CA SER A 69 13.93 2.32 -8.94
C SER A 69 13.78 1.09 -9.81
N ARG A 70 13.59 1.29 -11.12
CA ARG A 70 13.70 0.21 -12.10
C ARG A 70 15.16 -0.23 -12.18
N ILE A 71 15.44 -1.51 -11.98
CA ILE A 71 16.76 -2.11 -12.20
C ILE A 71 16.66 -2.99 -13.45
N GLY A 72 17.45 -2.69 -14.48
CA GLY A 72 17.45 -3.38 -15.77
C GLY A 72 16.56 -2.72 -16.83
N ALA A 73 17.04 -2.72 -18.08
CA ALA A 73 16.29 -2.28 -19.26
C ALA A 73 15.37 -3.40 -19.73
#